data_AF-A0AAV8YU28-F1
#
_entry.id   AF-A0AAV8YU28-F1
#
_cell.length_a   1.000
_cell.length_b   1.000
_cell.length_c   1.000
_cell.angle_alpha   90.00
_cell.angle_beta   90.00
_cell.angle_gamma   90.00
#
_symmetry.space_group_name_H-M   'P 1'
#
loop_
_entity.id
_entity.type
_entity.pdbx_description
1 polymer ?
#
loop_
_entity_poly.entity_id
_entity_poly.type
_entity_poly.pdbx_seq_one_letter_code
_entity_poly.pdbx_strand_id
1 'polypeptide(L)'
;MIKTAYKEDALSDRQVFRWHKAFLDGREEVDDEDRAGRPSTTTTADNVTRVRELLNSDRRLSVRLMADMLNIPKTQVYEIVTNHFSMRKQSNNEHQ
;
A
#
# COMPACT_ATOMS: atom_id res chain seq x y z
N MET A 1 -38.65 10.18 -2.19
CA MET A 1 -37.81 10.74 -3.28
C MET A 1 -36.76 9.74 -3.76
N ILE A 2 -35.68 9.45 -3.03
CA ILE A 2 -34.66 8.48 -3.50
C ILE A 2 -35.24 7.06 -3.68
N LYS A 3 -35.93 6.51 -2.68
CA LYS A 3 -36.61 5.20 -2.80
C LYS A 3 -37.69 5.16 -3.90
N THR A 4 -38.33 6.30 -4.15
CA THR A 4 -39.35 6.43 -5.19
C THR A 4 -38.74 6.39 -6.60
N ALA A 5 -37.57 7.01 -6.78
CA ALA A 5 -36.88 7.08 -8.06
C ALA A 5 -36.11 5.78 -8.40
N TYR A 6 -35.47 5.16 -7.39
CA TYR A 6 -34.53 4.05 -7.60
C TYR A 6 -35.03 2.69 -7.09
N LYS A 7 -36.17 2.64 -6.37
CA LYS A 7 -36.80 1.40 -5.86
C LYS A 7 -35.78 0.49 -5.14
N GLU A 8 -35.53 -0.70 -5.67
CA GLU A 8 -34.64 -1.72 -5.10
C GLU A 8 -33.17 -1.32 -5.14
N ASP A 9 -32.77 -0.45 -6.08
CA ASP A 9 -31.40 0.05 -6.21
C ASP A 9 -31.16 1.31 -5.34
N ALA A 10 -32.15 1.72 -4.55
CA ALA A 10 -32.01 2.87 -3.68
C ALA A 10 -31.03 2.59 -2.55
N LEU A 11 -30.17 3.58 -2.27
CA LEU A 11 -29.32 3.57 -1.08
C LEU A 11 -30.16 3.41 0.19
N SER A 12 -29.65 2.62 1.13
CA SER A 12 -30.24 2.53 2.47
C SER A 12 -30.23 3.90 3.16
N ASP A 13 -31.17 4.13 4.08
CA ASP A 13 -31.27 5.42 4.80
C ASP A 13 -29.95 5.76 5.51
N ARG A 14 -29.24 4.75 6.03
CA ARG A 14 -27.91 4.90 6.65
C ARG A 14 -26.86 5.43 5.66
N GLN A 15 -26.84 4.95 4.42
CA GLN A 15 -25.92 5.42 3.39
C GLN A 15 -26.26 6.86 2.97
N VAL A 16 -27.56 7.19 2.86
CA VAL A 16 -28.02 8.54 2.55
C VAL A 16 -27.56 9.54 3.63
N PHE A 17 -27.73 9.21 4.92
CA PHE A 17 -27.26 10.07 6.01
C PHE A 17 -25.74 10.24 6.02
N ARG A 18 -24.98 9.18 5.71
CA ARG A 18 -23.52 9.25 5.60
C ARG A 18 -23.08 10.25 4.53
N TRP A 19 -23.65 10.15 3.33
CA TRP A 19 -23.35 11.05 2.22
C TRP A 19 -23.81 12.49 2.50
N HIS A 20 -25.02 12.66 3.05
CA HIS A 20 -25.52 13.97 3.45
C HIS A 20 -24.57 14.68 4.43
N LYS A 21 -24.07 13.95 5.44
CA LYS A 21 -23.06 14.50 6.35
C LYS A 21 -21.76 14.86 5.64
N ALA A 22 -21.24 13.96 4.80
CA ALA A 22 -19.99 14.22 4.07
C ALA A 22 -20.08 15.47 3.18
N PHE A 23 -21.21 15.68 2.51
CA PHE A 23 -21.46 16.88 1.71
C PHE A 23 -21.55 18.15 2.58
N LEU A 24 -22.16 18.08 3.76
CA LEU A 24 -22.17 19.20 4.70
C LEU A 24 -20.77 19.52 5.26
N ASP A 25 -19.94 18.49 5.42
CA ASP A 25 -18.55 18.61 5.86
C ASP A 25 -17.62 19.10 4.73
N GLY A 26 -18.17 19.42 3.54
CA GLY A 26 -17.44 20.05 2.42
C GLY A 26 -16.81 19.07 1.43
N ARG A 27 -17.09 17.77 1.51
CA ARG A 27 -16.67 16.82 0.47
C ARG A 27 -17.47 17.06 -0.80
N GLU A 28 -16.78 17.23 -1.94
CA GLU A 28 -17.43 17.38 -3.25
C GLU A 28 -17.30 16.13 -4.14
N GLU A 29 -16.32 15.27 -3.84
CA GLU A 29 -16.04 14.05 -4.61
C GLU A 29 -16.99 12.90 -4.28
N VAL A 30 -17.53 12.27 -5.33
CA VAL A 30 -18.45 11.12 -5.22
C VAL A 30 -17.71 9.78 -5.29
N ASP A 31 -16.48 9.78 -5.79
CA ASP A 31 -15.63 8.58 -5.86
C ASP A 31 -15.26 8.09 -4.46
N ASP A 32 -15.00 6.79 -4.34
CA ASP A 32 -14.49 6.22 -3.08
C ASP A 32 -13.16 6.88 -2.71
N GLU A 33 -13.00 7.24 -1.44
CA GLU A 33 -11.70 7.66 -0.91
C GLU A 33 -10.68 6.51 -1.06
N ASP A 34 -9.40 6.88 -1.17
CA ASP A 34 -8.31 5.91 -1.21
C ASP A 34 -8.47 4.89 -0.08
N ARG A 35 -8.73 3.65 -0.47
CA ARG A 35 -8.90 2.57 0.48
C ARG A 35 -7.56 2.31 1.12
N ALA A 36 -7.46 2.55 2.43
CA ALA A 36 -6.35 2.05 3.22
C ALA A 36 -6.32 0.51 3.04
N GLY A 37 -5.39 0.04 2.22
CA GLY A 37 -5.13 -1.38 2.08
C GLY A 37 -4.76 -1.98 3.44
N ARG A 38 -4.79 -3.32 3.55
CA ARG A 38 -4.34 -3.99 4.77
C ARG A 38 -2.90 -3.55 5.06
N PRO A 39 -2.60 -2.87 6.18
CA PRO A 39 -1.22 -2.64 6.56
C PRO A 39 -0.59 -4.02 6.77
N SER A 40 0.51 -4.29 6.06
CA SER A 40 1.24 -5.54 6.24
C SER A 40 1.78 -5.54 7.66
N THR A 41 1.12 -6.28 8.57
CA THR A 41 1.41 -6.30 10.01
C THR A 41 2.78 -6.91 10.33
N THR A 42 3.52 -7.33 9.31
CA THR A 42 4.77 -8.08 9.46
C THR A 42 6.01 -7.22 9.19
N THR A 43 5.86 -6.05 8.56
CA THR A 43 6.95 -5.12 8.30
C THR A 43 7.25 -4.26 9.54
N THR A 44 7.88 -4.84 10.56
CA THR A 44 8.38 -4.09 11.72
C THR A 44 9.51 -3.14 11.32
N ALA A 45 9.63 -2.00 12.01
CA ALA A 45 10.69 -1.02 11.76
C ALA A 45 12.11 -1.62 11.86
N ASP A 46 12.30 -2.56 12.78
CA ASP A 46 13.55 -3.33 12.95
C ASP A 46 13.90 -4.14 11.71
N ASN A 47 12.94 -4.87 11.13
CA ASN A 47 13.14 -5.63 9.89
C ASN A 47 13.46 -4.71 8.71
N VAL A 48 12.84 -3.52 8.63
CA VAL A 48 13.15 -2.51 7.60
C VAL A 48 14.59 -2.03 7.73
N THR A 49 15.05 -1.74 8.94
CA THR A 49 16.44 -1.30 9.21
C THR A 49 17.45 -2.38 8.84
N ARG A 50 17.22 -3.64 9.24
CA ARG A 50 18.13 -4.75 8.91
C ARG A 50 18.24 -5.01 7.41
N VAL A 51 17.12 -4.95 6.68
CA VAL A 51 17.14 -5.05 5.21
C VAL A 51 17.89 -3.86 4.60
N ARG A 52 17.75 -2.65 5.14
CA ARG A 52 18.50 -1.46 4.70
C ARG A 52 20.00 -1.66 4.84
N GLU A 53 20.45 -2.13 5.99
CA GLU A 53 21.87 -2.34 6.30
C GLU A 53 22.50 -3.39 5.37
N LEU A 54 21.79 -4.48 5.11
CA LEU A 54 22.23 -5.51 4.16
C LEU A 54 22.34 -4.97 2.73
N LEU A 55 21.33 -4.22 2.26
CA LEU A 55 21.37 -3.61 0.93
C LEU A 55 22.46 -2.53 0.78
N ASN A 56 22.74 -1.79 1.84
CA ASN A 56 23.84 -0.81 1.87
C ASN A 56 25.21 -1.49 1.84
N SER A 57 25.32 -2.70 2.42
CA SER A 57 26.56 -3.49 2.42
C SER A 57 26.78 -4.16 1.06
N ASP A 58 25.74 -4.78 0.49
CA ASP A 58 25.77 -5.34 -0.86
C ASP A 58 24.41 -5.24 -1.55
N ARG A 59 24.32 -4.32 -2.53
CA ARG A 59 23.12 -4.06 -3.32
C ARG A 59 22.76 -5.20 -4.29
N ARG A 60 23.67 -6.16 -4.52
CA ARG A 60 23.46 -7.30 -5.44
C ARG A 60 22.84 -8.51 -4.75
N LEU A 61 22.60 -8.46 -3.44
CA LEU A 61 21.96 -9.55 -2.70
C LEU A 61 20.55 -9.82 -3.21
N SER A 62 20.26 -11.10 -3.45
CA SER A 62 18.92 -11.53 -3.83
C SER A 62 17.97 -11.51 -2.63
N VAL A 63 16.67 -11.31 -2.88
CA VAL A 63 15.61 -11.37 -1.86
C VAL A 63 15.65 -12.70 -1.08
N ARG A 64 16.00 -13.81 -1.73
CA ARG A 64 16.12 -15.12 -1.09
C ARG A 64 17.26 -15.15 -0.08
N LEU A 65 18.45 -14.68 -0.48
CA LEU A 65 19.61 -14.64 0.42
C LEU A 65 19.38 -13.72 1.61
N MET A 66 18.75 -12.56 1.39
CA MET A 66 18.39 -11.65 2.48
C MET A 66 17.41 -12.27 3.47
N ALA A 67 16.41 -13.02 2.98
CA ALA A 67 15.48 -13.75 3.82
C ALA A 67 16.18 -14.82 4.68
N ASP A 68 17.09 -15.57 4.06
CA ASP A 68 17.87 -16.61 4.75
C ASP A 68 18.81 -16.00 5.81
N MET A 69 19.48 -14.88 5.50
CA MET A 69 20.39 -14.19 6.44
C MET A 69 19.67 -13.53 7.61
N LEU A 70 18.51 -12.91 7.37
CA LEU A 70 17.76 -12.21 8.40
C LEU A 70 16.79 -13.12 9.16
N ASN A 71 16.62 -14.37 8.70
CA ASN A 71 15.59 -15.29 9.18
C ASN A 71 14.18 -14.66 9.15
N ILE A 72 13.88 -13.94 8.05
CA ILE A 72 12.59 -13.29 7.82
C ILE A 72 11.94 -13.93 6.59
N PRO A 73 10.62 -14.16 6.58
CA PRO A 73 9.91 -14.63 5.41
C PRO A 73 10.23 -13.81 4.15
N LYS A 74 10.55 -14.51 3.05
CA LYS A 74 10.88 -13.94 1.75
C LYS A 74 9.84 -12.90 1.25
N THR A 75 8.56 -13.13 1.54
CA THR A 75 7.46 -12.22 1.18
C THR A 75 7.61 -10.85 1.84
N GLN A 76 8.02 -10.80 3.11
CA GLN A 76 8.24 -9.55 3.81
C GLN A 76 9.47 -8.81 3.29
N VAL A 77 10.57 -9.53 3.05
CA VAL A 77 11.77 -8.93 2.44
C VAL A 77 11.42 -8.34 1.07
N TYR A 78 10.62 -9.05 0.27
CA TYR A 78 10.13 -8.55 -1.02
C TYR A 78 9.28 -7.28 -0.88
N GLU A 79 8.31 -7.27 0.04
CA GLU A 79 7.47 -6.09 0.32
C GLU A 79 8.31 -4.90 0.79
N ILE A 80 9.29 -5.13 1.66
CA ILE A 80 10.21 -4.12 2.15
C ILE A 80 11.03 -3.53 0.99
N VAL A 81 11.68 -4.38 0.19
CA VAL A 81 12.48 -3.95 -0.97
C VAL A 81 11.65 -3.19 -2.01
N THR A 82 10.42 -3.65 -2.26
CA THR A 82 9.55 -3.07 -3.30
C THR A 82 8.88 -1.77 -2.83
N ASN A 83 8.28 -1.78 -1.63
CA ASN A 83 7.44 -0.68 -1.15
C ASN A 83 8.23 0.37 -0.37
N HIS A 84 9.26 -0.01 0.40
CA HIS A 84 10.02 0.93 1.23
C HIS A 84 11.30 1.44 0.57
N PHE A 85 11.88 0.67 -0.36
CA PHE A 85 13.16 1.02 -0.97
C PHE A 85 13.08 1.39 -2.45
N SER A 86 11.91 1.22 -3.09
CA SER A 86 11.64 1.62 -4.48
C SER A 86 12.86 1.45 -5.39
N MET A 87 13.44 0.24 -5.42
CA MET A 87 14.59 -0.04 -6.28
C MET A 87 14.13 -0.11 -7.74
N ARG A 88 13.76 1.05 -8.31
CA ARG A 88 13.60 1.19 -9.77
C ARG A 88 14.93 0.81 -10.39
N LYS A 89 14.86 -0.15 -11.32
CA LYS A 89 15.98 -0.57 -12.16
C LYS A 89 16.58 0.71 -12.78
N GLN A 90 17.77 1.13 -12.35
CA GLN A 90 18.53 2.06 -13.18
C GLN A 90 18.95 1.24 -14.39
N SER A 91 18.35 1.54 -15.54
CA SER A 91 18.89 1.13 -16.83
C SER A 91 20.28 1.74 -16.93
N ASN A 92 21.33 0.93 -16.71
CA ASN A 92 22.67 1.28 -17.14
C ASN A 92 22.61 1.41 -18.66
N ASN A 93 22.51 2.64 -19.15
CA ASN A 93 22.82 2.94 -20.53
C ASN A 93 24.31 3.30 -20.55
N GLU A 94 25.13 2.28 -20.75
CA GLU A 94 26.55 2.46 -21.09
C GLU A 94 26.61 3.08 -22.49
N HIS A 95 26.94 4.36 -22.56
CA HIS A 95 27.40 4.98 -23.79
C HIS A 95 28.76 5.65 -23.56
N GLN A 96 29.74 4.95 -24.15
CA GLN A 96 30.98 5.40 -24.78
C GLN A 96 32.19 5.76 -23.89
#